data_AF-A0A7X7I7S6-F1
#
_entry.id   AF-A0A7X7I7S6-F1
#
_cell.length_a   1.000
_cell.length_b   1.000
_cell.length_c   1.000
_cell.angle_alpha   90.00
_cell.angle_beta   90.00
_cell.angle_gamma   90.00
#
_symmetry.space_group_name_H-M   'P 1'
#
loop_
_entity.id
_entity.type
_entity.pdbx_description
1 polymer ?
#
loop_
_entity_poly.entity_id
_entity_poly.type
_entity_poly.pdbx_seq_one_letter_code
_entity_poly.pdbx_strand_id
1 'polypeptide(L)'
;MKPRYLSGVSTLKLESDRCTGCGRCIEVCPHEVFEFRDKRAYIVYIDNCMECGACSQNCISGAISVKSGVGCASAMINGILTKGDPDLGTCDCSGSSGGCC
;
A
#
# COMPACT_ATOMS: atom_id res chain seq x y z
N MET A 1 -11.35 14.51 -20.06
CA MET A 1 -10.13 14.85 -19.29
C MET A 1 -9.59 13.56 -18.68
N LYS A 2 -8.39 13.09 -19.06
CA LYS A 2 -7.76 11.95 -18.37
C LYS A 2 -7.02 12.51 -17.15
N PRO A 3 -7.35 12.13 -15.91
CA PRO A 3 -6.56 12.53 -14.75
C PRO A 3 -5.12 12.02 -14.94
N ARG A 4 -4.14 12.84 -14.58
CA ARG A 4 -2.73 12.43 -14.58
C ARG A 4 -2.43 11.74 -13.26
N TYR A 5 -2.08 10.47 -13.29
CA TYR A 5 -1.47 9.79 -12.15
C TYR A 5 -0.05 10.36 -11.93
N LEU A 6 0.36 10.47 -10.67
CA LEU A 6 1.71 10.92 -10.30
C LEU A 6 2.69 9.78 -10.56
N SER A 7 3.77 10.08 -11.27
CA SER A 7 4.76 9.06 -11.65
C SER A 7 5.73 8.75 -10.52
N GLY A 8 5.99 7.46 -10.28
CA GLY A 8 7.08 7.01 -9.39
C GLY A 8 6.85 7.22 -7.90
N VAL A 9 5.59 7.36 -7.47
CA VAL A 9 5.24 7.54 -6.04
C VAL A 9 4.83 6.24 -5.35
N SER A 10 4.46 5.21 -6.11
CA SER A 10 3.99 3.95 -5.54
C SER A 10 5.12 3.16 -4.89
N THR A 11 4.82 2.58 -3.73
CA THR A 11 5.72 1.71 -2.95
C THR A 11 5.66 0.24 -3.39
N LEU A 12 4.84 -0.09 -4.39
CA LEU A 12 4.67 -1.46 -4.88
C LEU A 12 5.99 -2.06 -5.38
N LYS A 13 6.30 -3.27 -4.91
CA LYS A 13 7.45 -4.07 -5.33
C LYS A 13 7.07 -5.51 -5.60
N LEU A 14 7.77 -6.13 -6.56
CA LEU A 14 7.65 -7.54 -6.91
C LEU A 14 9.04 -8.18 -6.93
N GLU A 15 9.23 -9.19 -6.08
CA GLU A 15 10.41 -10.06 -6.04
C GLU A 15 10.21 -11.19 -7.06
N SER A 16 10.73 -11.00 -8.28
CA SER A 16 10.49 -11.90 -9.41
C SER A 16 11.00 -13.32 -9.18
N ASP A 17 12.05 -13.50 -8.39
CA ASP A 17 12.63 -14.79 -7.97
C ASP A 17 11.65 -15.61 -7.12
N ARG A 18 10.86 -14.95 -6.27
CA ARG A 18 9.85 -15.58 -5.41
C ARG A 18 8.47 -15.74 -6.06
N CYS A 19 8.27 -15.18 -7.25
CA CYS A 19 7.01 -15.31 -7.97
C CYS A 19 6.81 -16.77 -8.44
N THR A 20 5.72 -17.40 -7.99
CA THR A 20 5.36 -18.78 -8.39
C THR A 20 4.49 -18.84 -9.64
N GLY A 21 4.06 -17.68 -10.18
CA GLY A 21 3.21 -17.63 -11.37
C GLY A 21 1.74 -17.96 -11.14
N CYS A 22 1.23 -17.87 -9.90
CA CYS A 22 -0.16 -18.24 -9.59
C CYS A 22 -1.23 -17.32 -10.20
N GLY A 23 -0.86 -16.13 -10.70
CA GLY A 23 -1.76 -15.21 -11.39
C GLY A 23 -2.72 -14.40 -10.52
N ARG A 24 -2.77 -14.66 -9.21
CA ARG A 24 -3.75 -14.03 -8.30
C ARG A 24 -3.66 -12.50 -8.22
N CYS A 25 -2.46 -11.93 -8.38
CA CYS A 25 -2.28 -10.48 -8.40
C CYS A 25 -2.95 -9.78 -9.60
N ILE A 26 -3.10 -10.48 -10.73
CA ILE A 26 -3.82 -9.98 -11.91
C ILE A 26 -5.33 -9.98 -11.63
N GLU A 27 -5.84 -11.06 -11.05
CA GLU A 27 -7.28 -11.22 -10.75
C GLU A 27 -7.79 -10.17 -9.75
N VAL A 28 -7.00 -9.86 -8.72
CA VAL A 28 -7.44 -8.96 -7.62
C VAL A 28 -7.12 -7.49 -7.84
N CYS A 29 -6.41 -7.12 -8.92
CA CYS A 29 -6.01 -5.73 -9.16
C CYS A 29 -7.01 -5.03 -10.10
N PRO A 30 -7.91 -4.16 -9.57
CA PRO A 30 -8.89 -3.47 -10.40
C PRO A 30 -8.28 -2.39 -11.30
N HIS A 31 -7.00 -2.05 -11.09
CA HIS A 31 -6.26 -1.03 -11.85
C HIS A 31 -5.30 -1.63 -12.88
N GLU A 32 -5.34 -2.95 -13.07
CA GLU A 32 -4.57 -3.67 -14.10
C GLU A 32 -3.07 -3.35 -14.06
N VAL A 33 -2.51 -3.17 -12.86
CA VAL A 33 -1.09 -2.79 -12.68
C VAL A 33 -0.12 -3.86 -13.20
N PHE A 34 -0.57 -5.12 -13.21
CA PHE A 34 0.22 -6.30 -13.53
C PHE A 34 -0.12 -6.85 -14.91
N GLU A 35 0.89 -7.33 -15.62
CA GLU A 35 0.71 -8.24 -16.75
C GLU A 35 1.27 -9.62 -16.44
N PHE A 36 0.78 -10.63 -17.16
CA PHE A 36 1.23 -12.01 -17.03
C PHE A 36 1.94 -12.45 -18.31
N ARG A 37 3.25 -12.72 -18.21
CA ARG A 37 4.11 -13.15 -19.33
C ARG A 37 5.02 -14.26 -18.83
N ASP A 38 5.40 -15.21 -19.68
CA ASP A 38 6.35 -16.28 -19.33
C ASP A 38 6.03 -17.02 -18.01
N LYS A 39 4.74 -17.21 -17.72
CA LYS A 39 4.22 -17.81 -16.47
C LYS A 39 4.61 -17.04 -15.19
N ARG A 40 4.89 -15.74 -15.28
CA ARG A 40 5.20 -14.85 -14.15
C ARG A 40 4.44 -13.52 -14.28
N ALA A 41 4.26 -12.87 -13.14
CA ALA A 41 3.71 -11.51 -13.10
C ALA A 41 4.81 -10.48 -13.37
N TYR A 42 4.45 -9.36 -13.99
CA TYR A 42 5.29 -8.18 -14.21
C TYR A 42 4.51 -6.92 -13.88
N ILE A 43 5.15 -5.94 -13.26
CA ILE A 43 4.55 -4.62 -13.02
C ILE A 43 4.74 -3.78 -14.28
N VAL A 44 3.65 -3.35 -14.92
CA VAL A 44 3.68 -2.56 -16.17
C VAL A 44 3.12 -1.17 -15.98
N TYR A 45 2.06 -1.02 -15.18
CA TYR A 45 1.40 0.27 -14.94
C TYR A 45 1.49 0.68 -13.48
N ILE A 46 2.72 0.83 -12.97
CA ILE A 46 2.98 1.10 -11.55
C ILE A 46 2.27 2.36 -11.04
N ASP A 47 2.14 3.40 -11.88
CA ASP A 47 1.51 4.66 -11.52
C ASP A 47 -0.02 4.55 -11.36
N ASN A 48 -0.63 3.47 -11.85
CA ASN A 48 -2.05 3.18 -11.61
C ASN A 48 -2.29 2.55 -10.23
N CYS A 49 -1.24 2.18 -9.49
CA CYS A 49 -1.37 1.54 -8.20
C CYS A 49 -1.92 2.51 -7.15
N MET A 50 -3.11 2.20 -6.63
CA MET A 50 -3.72 2.94 -5.52
C MET A 50 -3.27 2.45 -4.12
N GLU A 51 -2.27 1.57 -4.07
CA GLU A 51 -1.73 0.99 -2.83
C GLU A 51 -2.78 0.27 -1.94
N CYS A 52 -3.83 -0.31 -2.53
CA CYS A 52 -4.90 -0.97 -1.76
C CYS A 52 -4.46 -2.25 -1.03
N GLY A 53 -3.33 -2.85 -1.42
CA GLY A 53 -2.78 -4.05 -0.76
C GLY A 53 -3.37 -5.39 -1.20
N ALA A 54 -4.44 -5.41 -2.02
CA ALA A 54 -5.11 -6.66 -2.40
C ALA A 54 -4.17 -7.70 -3.03
N CYS A 55 -3.26 -7.26 -3.91
CA CYS A 55 -2.28 -8.13 -4.56
C CYS A 55 -1.26 -8.73 -3.58
N SER A 56 -0.82 -7.97 -2.57
CA SER A 56 0.10 -8.45 -1.53
C SER A 56 -0.59 -9.45 -0.60
N GLN A 57 -1.82 -9.16 -0.15
CA GLN A 57 -2.59 -10.04 0.74
C GLN A 57 -2.94 -11.39 0.11
N ASN A 58 -3.03 -11.45 -1.21
CA ASN A 58 -3.34 -12.67 -1.95
C ASN A 58 -2.10 -13.35 -2.57
N CYS A 59 -0.89 -12.84 -2.31
CA CYS A 59 0.34 -13.43 -2.84
C CYS A 59 0.81 -14.57 -1.95
N ILE A 60 0.51 -15.82 -2.32
CA ILE A 60 0.85 -17.00 -1.52
C ILE A 60 2.35 -17.20 -1.29
N SER A 61 3.20 -16.77 -2.22
CA SER A 61 4.66 -16.86 -2.07
C SER A 61 5.28 -15.66 -1.35
N GLY A 62 4.47 -14.63 -1.04
CA GLY A 62 4.95 -13.39 -0.45
C GLY A 62 5.88 -12.59 -1.35
N ALA A 63 5.79 -12.76 -2.68
CA ALA A 63 6.63 -12.06 -3.65
C ALA A 63 6.24 -10.58 -3.87
N ILE A 64 5.07 -10.15 -3.38
CA ILE A 64 4.54 -8.80 -3.61
C ILE A 64 4.47 -8.04 -2.28
N SER A 65 5.03 -6.85 -2.25
CA SER A 65 4.93 -5.91 -1.12
C SER A 65 4.44 -4.54 -1.59
N VAL A 66 3.63 -3.89 -0.76
CA VAL A 66 3.15 -2.51 -0.95
C VAL A 66 2.78 -1.93 0.40
N LYS A 67 3.04 -0.64 0.64
CA LYS A 67 2.61 0.03 1.86
C LYS A 67 1.13 0.38 1.74
N SER A 68 0.27 -0.56 2.09
CA SER A 68 -1.18 -0.34 2.07
C SER A 68 -1.69 0.36 3.32
N GLY A 69 -2.67 1.24 3.16
CA GLY A 69 -3.37 1.88 4.26
C GLY A 69 -3.76 3.32 3.94
N VAL A 70 -4.41 3.97 4.90
CA VAL A 70 -4.93 5.34 4.76
C VAL A 70 -4.18 6.35 5.63
N GLY A 71 -2.98 5.98 6.12
CA GLY A 71 -2.09 6.84 6.91
C GLY A 71 -2.81 7.49 8.10
N CYS A 72 -2.99 8.82 8.01
CA CYS A 72 -3.62 9.63 9.05
C CYS A 72 -5.05 9.21 9.40
N ALA A 73 -5.86 8.76 8.44
CA ALA A 73 -7.23 8.34 8.73
C ALA A 73 -7.25 7.09 9.63
N SER A 74 -6.27 6.19 9.49
CA SER A 74 -6.16 5.02 10.36
C SER A 74 -5.85 5.42 11.79
N ALA A 75 -4.99 6.43 11.99
CA ALA A 75 -4.68 6.96 13.31
C ALA A 75 -5.92 7.58 13.97
N MET A 76 -6.71 8.36 13.23
CA MET A 76 -7.96 8.93 13.73
C MET A 76 -8.99 7.86 14.13
N ILE A 77 -9.20 6.86 13.26
CA ILE A 77 -10.13 5.76 13.54
C ILE A 77 -9.68 4.98 14.78
N ASN A 78 -8.40 4.65 14.87
CA ASN A 78 -7.85 3.93 16.03
C ASN A 78 -7.99 4.75 17.31
N GLY A 79 -7.73 6.06 17.28
CA GLY A 79 -7.91 6.94 18.44
C GLY A 79 -9.34 6.97 18.97
N ILE A 80 -10.35 6.93 18.10
CA ILE A 80 -11.76 6.81 18.50
C ILE A 80 -12.03 5.43 19.13
N LEU A 81 -11.53 4.36 18.51
CA LEU A 81 -11.78 2.99 18.97
C LEU A 81 -11.12 2.68 20.32
N THR A 82 -9.91 3.19 20.55
CA THR A 82 -9.13 2.94 21.78
C THR A 82 -9.44 3.94 22.90
N LYS A 83 -10.50 4.76 22.76
CA LYS A 83 -10.89 5.81 23.74
C LYS A 83 -9.74 6.76 24.11
N GLY A 84 -8.87 7.07 23.15
CA GLY A 84 -7.83 8.08 23.31
C GLY A 84 -7.00 7.92 24.59
N ASP A 85 -6.41 6.74 24.82
CA ASP A 85 -5.29 6.67 25.79
C ASP A 85 -4.19 7.64 25.30
N PRO A 86 -3.93 8.76 26.01
CA PRO A 86 -3.14 9.89 25.50
C PRO A 86 -1.64 9.61 25.36
N ASP A 87 -1.17 8.44 25.81
CA ASP A 87 0.24 8.10 25.80
C ASP A 87 0.75 7.65 24.40
N LEU A 88 -0.10 7.71 23.36
CA LEU A 88 0.25 7.35 21.99
C LEU A 88 -0.10 8.44 20.96
N GLY A 89 0.36 9.67 21.20
CA GLY A 89 0.57 10.64 20.11
C GLY A 89 -0.47 11.75 19.99
N THR A 90 -0.52 12.64 20.98
CA THR A 90 -0.97 14.02 20.71
C THR A 90 0.16 14.77 20.00
N CYS A 91 0.23 14.61 18.67
CA CYS A 91 1.02 15.50 17.82
C CYS A 91 0.25 16.82 17.68
N ASP A 92 0.17 17.57 18.78
CA ASP A 92 -0.32 18.94 18.79
C ASP A 92 0.89 19.87 18.58
N CYS A 93 0.86 20.70 17.54
CA CYS A 93 1.90 21.69 17.24
C CYS A 93 1.97 22.84 18.27
N SER A 94 1.40 22.64 19.46
CA SER A 94 1.23 23.65 20.51
C SER A 94 1.96 23.31 21.82
N GLY A 95 2.72 22.20 21.88
CA GLY A 95 3.34 21.69 23.13
C GLY A 95 4.87 21.85 23.22
N SER A 96 5.35 22.46 24.32
CA SER A 96 6.76 22.85 24.53
C SER A 96 7.66 21.79 25.20
N SER A 97 7.34 20.50 25.15
CA SER A 97 8.25 19.46 25.68
C SER A 97 7.96 18.05 25.15
N GLY A 98 8.84 17.55 24.28
CA GLY A 98 8.91 16.14 23.85
C GLY A 98 8.17 15.86 22.53
N GLY A 99 8.66 16.44 21.44
CA GLY A 99 7.91 16.64 20.19
C GLY A 99 7.64 15.42 19.29
N CYS A 100 6.71 15.67 18.36
CA CYS A 100 6.66 15.12 17.02
C CYS A 100 6.47 16.31 16.05
N CYS A 101 7.60 16.95 15.75
CA CYS A 101 7.87 17.71 14.53
C CYS A 101 9.01 16.98 13.83
#